data_AF-A0A842SMY4-F1
#
_entry.id   AF-A0A842SMY4-F1
#
_cell.length_a   1.000
_cell.length_b   1.000
_cell.length_c   1.000
_cell.angle_alpha   90.00
_cell.angle_beta   90.00
_cell.angle_gamma   90.00
#
_symmetry.space_group_name_H-M   'P 1'
#
loop_
_entity.id
_entity.type
_entity.pdbx_description
1 polymer ?
#
loop_
_entity_poly.entity_id
_entity_poly.type
_entity_poly.pdbx_seq_one_letter_code
_entity_poly.pdbx_strand_id
1 'polypeptide(L)'
;MTPLIQAALDLTAFSTPPEATFAIMGIAFVLATATSYIGVRSMDLDAYRRLTIESHKVRKELMDATRSGNQRRISKAQRRQQDLMQQQSKISMDRMKSSMFFTLPLILLWPTLGRFFGEVKVAYFPFDFPWIPQELSFIQWYLICSLTFNILLNRVFGLTFEIEPED
;
A
#
# COMPACT_ATOMS: atom_id res chain seq x y z
N MET A 1 -15.91 -28.62 -13.04
CA MET A 1 -16.85 -27.81 -12.23
C MET A 1 -16.05 -27.28 -11.04
N THR A 2 -15.91 -25.97 -10.96
CA THR A 2 -14.78 -25.26 -10.37
C THR A 2 -14.78 -25.31 -8.84
N PRO A 3 -13.66 -25.65 -8.17
CA PRO A 3 -13.54 -25.66 -6.71
C PRO A 3 -13.80 -24.28 -6.08
N LEU A 4 -13.70 -23.22 -6.88
CA LEU A 4 -14.04 -21.85 -6.53
C LEU A 4 -15.53 -21.65 -6.18
N ILE A 5 -16.42 -22.45 -6.77
CA ILE A 5 -17.87 -22.37 -6.52
C ILE A 5 -18.23 -23.06 -5.20
N GLN A 6 -17.57 -24.17 -4.86
CA GLN A 6 -17.78 -24.84 -3.57
C GLN A 6 -17.26 -24.01 -2.40
N ALA A 7 -16.08 -23.37 -2.54
CA ALA A 7 -15.61 -22.42 -1.55
C ALA A 7 -16.62 -21.28 -1.33
N ALA A 8 -17.25 -20.78 -2.41
CA ALA A 8 -18.26 -19.72 -2.30
C ALA A 8 -19.56 -20.14 -1.59
N LEU A 9 -19.93 -21.43 -1.64
CA LEU A 9 -21.11 -21.97 -0.95
C LEU A 9 -20.89 -22.15 0.56
N ASP A 10 -19.68 -22.50 0.98
CA ASP A 10 -19.33 -22.55 2.40
C ASP A 10 -19.27 -21.13 3.01
N LEU A 11 -18.79 -20.13 2.26
CA LEU A 11 -18.71 -18.75 2.74
C LEU A 11 -20.08 -18.13 3.07
N THR A 12 -21.17 -18.55 2.41
CA THR A 12 -22.53 -18.07 2.74
C THR A 12 -23.09 -18.68 4.01
N ALA A 13 -22.64 -19.88 4.41
CA ALA A 13 -23.03 -20.51 5.67
C ALA A 13 -22.38 -19.80 6.87
N PHE A 14 -21.21 -19.18 6.68
CA PHE A 14 -20.49 -18.39 7.70
C PHE A 14 -20.90 -16.91 7.75
N SER A 15 -21.96 -16.49 7.06
CA SER A 15 -22.44 -15.09 7.03
C SER A 15 -23.24 -14.66 8.27
N THR A 16 -23.16 -15.41 9.38
CA THR A 16 -23.76 -15.00 10.66
C THR A 16 -22.67 -14.42 11.59
N PRO A 17 -22.89 -13.25 12.21
CA PRO A 17 -22.04 -12.79 13.32
C PRO A 17 -22.12 -13.80 14.46
N PRO A 18 -21.01 -14.25 15.09
CA PRO A 18 -19.64 -13.69 15.05
C PRO A 18 -18.66 -14.37 14.07
N GLU A 19 -19.04 -15.46 13.42
CA GLU A 19 -18.14 -16.27 12.58
C GLU A 19 -17.67 -15.50 11.33
N ALA A 20 -18.57 -14.68 10.76
CA ALA A 20 -18.28 -13.80 9.64
C ALA A 20 -17.14 -12.80 9.94
N THR A 21 -17.06 -12.29 11.18
CA THR A 21 -16.04 -11.31 11.59
C THR A 21 -14.64 -11.94 11.60
N PHE A 22 -14.51 -13.16 12.13
CA PHE A 22 -13.23 -13.89 12.16
C PHE A 22 -12.82 -14.39 10.78
N ALA A 23 -13.77 -14.85 9.96
CA ALA A 23 -13.50 -15.28 8.59
C ALA A 23 -12.93 -14.13 7.74
N ILE A 24 -13.53 -12.93 7.81
CA ILE A 24 -13.03 -11.76 7.09
C ILE A 24 -11.67 -11.32 7.61
N MET A 25 -11.47 -11.35 8.93
CA MET A 25 -10.18 -11.02 9.52
C MET A 25 -9.07 -11.97 9.03
N GLY A 26 -9.36 -13.27 8.94
CA GLY A 26 -8.44 -14.27 8.40
C GLY A 26 -8.13 -14.03 6.92
N ILE A 27 -9.15 -13.78 6.09
CA ILE A 27 -8.97 -13.47 4.66
C ILE A 27 -8.14 -12.20 4.48
N ALA A 28 -8.46 -11.13 5.23
CA ALA A 28 -7.73 -9.87 5.19
C ALA A 28 -6.28 -10.06 5.63
N PHE A 29 -6.02 -10.86 6.67
CA PHE A 29 -4.67 -11.18 7.13
C PHE A 29 -3.87 -11.94 6.07
N VAL A 30 -4.43 -13.02 5.50
CA VAL A 30 -3.76 -13.80 4.45
C VAL A 30 -3.46 -12.94 3.23
N LEU A 31 -4.44 -12.15 2.78
CA LEU A 31 -4.27 -11.27 1.62
C LEU A 31 -3.24 -10.17 1.90
N ALA A 32 -3.29 -9.52 3.06
CA ALA A 32 -2.33 -8.50 3.45
C ALA A 32 -0.92 -9.08 3.55
N THR A 33 -0.77 -10.27 4.12
CA THR A 33 0.53 -10.95 4.25
C THR A 33 1.09 -11.33 2.87
N ALA A 34 0.27 -11.89 1.99
CA ALA A 34 0.67 -12.19 0.61
C ALA A 34 1.08 -10.92 -0.15
N THR A 35 0.31 -9.84 0.03
CA THR A 35 0.58 -8.53 -0.57
C THR A 35 1.91 -7.94 -0.11
N SER A 36 2.12 -7.90 1.20
CA SER A 36 3.35 -7.33 1.75
C SER A 36 4.56 -8.21 1.47
N TYR A 37 4.43 -9.54 1.49
CA TYR A 37 5.53 -10.45 1.14
C TYR A 37 6.01 -10.23 -0.30
N ILE A 38 5.08 -10.14 -1.25
CA ILE A 38 5.40 -9.87 -2.65
C ILE A 38 5.95 -8.45 -2.82
N GLY A 39 5.36 -7.46 -2.15
CA GLY A 39 5.79 -6.07 -2.21
C GLY A 39 7.23 -5.86 -1.71
N VAL A 40 7.59 -6.50 -0.61
CA VAL A 40 8.95 -6.44 -0.04
C VAL A 40 9.95 -7.20 -0.91
N ARG A 41 9.56 -8.36 -1.44
CA ARG A 41 10.42 -9.16 -2.33
C ARG A 41 10.74 -8.45 -3.65
N SER A 42 9.78 -7.70 -4.19
CA SER A 42 9.91 -6.98 -5.46
C SER A 42 10.55 -5.60 -5.34
N MET A 43 10.67 -5.05 -4.13
CA MET A 43 11.23 -3.72 -3.93
C MET A 43 12.73 -3.81 -3.61
N ASP A 44 13.55 -3.30 -4.53
CA ASP A 44 14.99 -3.15 -4.32
C ASP A 44 15.23 -2.00 -3.34
N LEU A 45 15.23 -2.35 -2.05
CA LEU A 45 15.25 -1.41 -0.92
C LEU A 45 16.54 -0.56 -0.92
N ASP A 46 17.64 -1.13 -1.40
CA ASP A 46 18.95 -0.49 -1.44
C ASP A 46 19.02 0.57 -2.56
N ALA A 47 18.43 0.29 -3.72
CA ALA A 47 18.32 1.26 -4.81
C ALA A 47 17.48 2.48 -4.39
N TYR A 48 16.39 2.25 -3.65
CA TYR A 48 15.53 3.32 -3.16
C TYR A 48 16.21 4.19 -2.09
N ARG A 49 16.96 3.59 -1.15
CA ARG A 49 17.74 4.32 -0.15
C ARG A 49 18.81 5.21 -0.79
N ARG A 50 19.61 4.67 -1.72
CA ARG A 50 20.64 5.42 -2.45
C ARG A 50 20.05 6.62 -3.19
N LEU A 51 18.96 6.41 -3.92
CA LEU A 51 18.27 7.47 -4.65
C LEU A 51 17.77 8.58 -3.72
N THR A 52 17.24 8.23 -2.54
CA THR A 52 16.74 9.21 -1.58
C THR A 52 17.87 10.07 -1.03
N ILE A 53 18.98 9.45 -0.59
CA ILE A 53 20.17 10.16 -0.08
C ILE A 53 20.75 11.08 -1.17
N GLU A 54 20.92 10.56 -2.39
CA GLU A 54 21.48 11.34 -3.50
C GLU A 54 20.57 12.51 -3.90
N SER A 55 19.24 12.32 -3.86
CA SER A 55 18.27 13.38 -4.10
C SER A 55 18.34 14.50 -3.06
N HIS A 56 18.51 14.18 -1.77
CA HIS A 56 18.69 15.18 -0.71
C HIS A 56 19.98 15.98 -0.91
N LYS A 57 21.08 15.29 -1.22
CA LYS A 57 22.38 15.92 -1.48
C LYS A 57 22.33 16.88 -2.67
N VAL A 58 21.74 16.46 -3.80
CA VAL A 58 21.62 17.30 -5.01
C VAL A 58 20.66 18.48 -4.79
N ARG A 59 19.59 18.31 -4.00
CA ARG A 59 18.73 19.44 -3.60
C ARG A 59 19.48 20.49 -2.77
N LYS A 60 20.33 20.06 -1.84
CA LYS A 60 21.18 20.95 -1.03
C LYS A 60 22.20 21.68 -1.93
N GLU A 61 22.89 20.95 -2.81
CA GLU A 61 23.82 21.54 -3.80
C GLU A 61 23.13 22.59 -4.70
N LEU A 62 21.89 22.33 -5.13
CA LEU A 62 21.10 23.28 -5.92
C LEU A 62 20.73 24.54 -5.14
N MET A 63 20.30 24.38 -3.88
CA MET A 63 19.96 25.51 -3.01
C MET A 63 21.18 26.39 -2.75
N ASP A 64 22.34 25.78 -2.47
CA ASP A 64 23.60 26.49 -2.25
C ASP A 64 24.12 27.15 -3.54
N ALA A 65 24.01 26.47 -4.68
CA ALA A 65 24.40 27.03 -5.98
C ALA A 65 23.51 28.22 -6.37
N THR A 66 22.20 28.14 -6.11
CA THR A 66 21.25 29.24 -6.35
C THR A 66 21.54 30.43 -5.45
N ARG A 67 21.85 30.18 -4.16
CA ARG A 67 22.23 31.21 -3.20
C ARG A 67 23.55 31.90 -3.56
N SER A 68 24.48 31.18 -4.18
CA SER A 68 25.77 31.71 -4.65
C SER A 68 25.70 32.52 -5.96
N GLY A 69 24.56 32.49 -6.68
CA GLY A 69 24.34 33.26 -7.92
C GLY A 69 25.19 32.82 -9.13
N ASN A 70 25.96 31.74 -9.03
CA ASN A 70 26.86 31.30 -10.09
C ASN A 70 26.12 30.45 -11.13
N GLN A 71 25.80 31.06 -12.28
CA GLN A 71 25.08 30.42 -13.40
C GLN A 71 25.69 29.10 -13.90
N ARG A 72 27.03 28.96 -13.86
CA ARG A 72 27.70 27.70 -14.25
C ARG A 72 27.50 26.59 -13.22
N ARG A 73 27.43 26.93 -11.93
CA ARG A 73 27.17 25.96 -10.86
C ARG A 73 25.69 25.55 -10.83
N ILE A 74 24.79 26.51 -11.06
CA ILE A 74 23.34 26.27 -11.16
C ILE A 74 23.04 25.30 -12.31
N SER A 75 23.53 25.59 -13.52
CA SER A 75 23.29 24.72 -14.68
C SER A 75 23.85 23.30 -14.51
N LYS A 76 25.01 23.15 -13.86
CA LYS A 76 25.59 21.83 -13.54
C LYS A 76 24.75 21.06 -12.51
N ALA A 77 24.30 21.74 -11.46
CA ALA A 77 23.47 21.14 -10.41
C ALA A 77 22.06 20.78 -10.94
N GLN A 78 21.51 21.60 -11.83
CA GLN A 78 20.21 21.36 -12.48
C GLN A 78 20.26 20.14 -13.41
N ARG A 79 21.35 19.95 -14.17
CA ARG A 79 21.56 18.73 -14.97
C ARG A 79 21.59 17.47 -14.10
N ARG A 80 22.31 17.50 -12.97
CA ARG A 80 22.33 16.38 -12.01
C ARG A 80 20.95 16.07 -11.46
N GLN A 81 20.16 17.09 -11.12
CA GLN A 81 18.79 16.91 -10.67
C GLN A 81 17.93 16.26 -11.76
N GLN A 82 18.08 16.70 -13.01
CA GLN A 82 17.34 16.13 -14.13
C GLN A 82 17.72 14.66 -14.38
N ASP A 83 18.99 14.31 -14.30
CA ASP A 83 19.47 12.92 -14.41
C ASP A 83 18.91 12.04 -13.27
N LEU A 84 18.88 12.55 -12.04
CA LEU A 84 18.24 11.86 -10.90
C LEU A 84 16.73 11.70 -11.09
N MET A 85 16.04 12.72 -11.62
CA MET A 85 14.61 12.63 -11.92
C MET A 85 14.32 11.58 -12.98
N GLN A 86 15.18 11.44 -13.99
CA GLN A 86 15.05 10.37 -14.99
C GLN A 86 15.24 8.98 -14.38
N GLN A 87 16.21 8.83 -13.47
CA GLN A 87 16.42 7.57 -12.74
C GLN A 87 15.24 7.25 -11.82
N GLN A 88 14.74 8.25 -11.08
CA GLN A 88 13.55 8.12 -10.24
C GLN A 88 12.31 7.72 -11.06
N SER A 89 12.14 8.32 -12.24
CA SER A 89 11.04 8.00 -13.16
C SER A 89 11.11 6.56 -13.64
N LYS A 90 12.30 6.05 -13.99
CA LYS A 90 12.47 4.63 -14.37
C LYS A 90 12.06 3.69 -13.24
N ILE A 91 12.55 3.93 -12.02
CA ILE A 91 12.19 3.14 -10.83
C ILE A 91 10.69 3.24 -10.54
N SER A 92 10.10 4.43 -10.69
CA SER A 92 8.67 4.64 -10.52
C SER A 92 7.85 3.90 -11.58
N MET A 93 8.33 3.85 -12.83
CA MET A 93 7.67 3.15 -13.93
C MET A 93 7.70 1.64 -13.72
N ASP A 94 8.83 1.11 -13.27
CA ASP A 94 8.97 -0.32 -12.94
C ASP A 94 8.10 -0.68 -11.73
N ARG A 95 8.04 0.19 -10.72
CA ARG A 95 7.09 0.07 -9.61
C ARG A 95 5.64 0.12 -10.10
N MET A 96 5.30 1.00 -11.03
CA MET A 96 3.94 1.15 -11.55
C MET A 96 3.50 -0.08 -12.34
N LYS A 97 4.39 -0.66 -13.15
CA LYS A 97 4.14 -1.95 -13.84
C LYS A 97 3.91 -3.06 -12.82
N SER A 98 4.76 -3.14 -11.80
CA SER A 98 4.60 -4.12 -10.71
C SER A 98 3.32 -3.90 -9.91
N SER A 99 2.94 -2.64 -9.64
CA SER A 99 1.73 -2.33 -8.89
C SER A 99 0.47 -2.59 -9.71
N MET A 100 0.51 -2.40 -11.04
CA MET A 100 -0.63 -2.69 -11.91
C MET A 100 -0.97 -4.18 -11.91
N PHE A 101 0.07 -5.05 -11.88
CA PHE A 101 -0.10 -6.48 -11.69
C PHE A 101 -0.76 -6.80 -10.34
N PHE A 102 -0.49 -5.99 -9.32
CA PHE A 102 -1.08 -6.12 -7.98
C PHE A 102 -2.51 -5.54 -7.87
N THR A 103 -2.83 -4.52 -8.66
CA THR A 103 -4.18 -3.92 -8.68
C THR A 103 -5.19 -4.80 -9.41
N LEU A 104 -4.76 -5.58 -10.40
CA LEU A 104 -5.60 -6.54 -11.14
C LEU A 104 -6.40 -7.51 -10.25
N PRO A 105 -5.78 -8.24 -9.31
CA PRO A 105 -6.53 -9.13 -8.41
C PRO A 105 -7.47 -8.33 -7.51
N LEU A 106 -7.12 -7.12 -7.08
CA LEU A 106 -7.99 -6.26 -6.27
C LEU A 106 -9.28 -5.86 -7.04
N ILE A 107 -9.13 -5.50 -8.32
CA ILE A 107 -10.25 -5.14 -9.21
C ILE A 107 -11.17 -6.34 -9.47
N LEU A 108 -10.62 -7.56 -9.57
CA LEU A 108 -11.42 -8.78 -9.76
C LEU A 108 -12.09 -9.25 -8.46
N LEU A 109 -11.43 -9.04 -7.33
CA LEU A 109 -11.89 -9.45 -6.00
C LEU A 109 -13.05 -8.56 -5.50
N TRP A 110 -13.03 -7.25 -5.80
CA TRP A 110 -14.08 -6.32 -5.38
C TRP A 110 -15.52 -6.66 -5.84
N PRO A 111 -15.80 -6.86 -7.14
CA PRO A 111 -17.14 -7.20 -7.61
C PRO A 111 -17.56 -8.60 -7.16
N THR A 112 -16.60 -9.52 -7.01
CA THR A 112 -16.85 -10.87 -6.51
C THR A 112 -17.34 -10.81 -5.07
N LEU A 113 -16.60 -10.15 -4.18
CA LEU A 113 -17.00 -10.00 -2.78
C LEU A 113 -18.25 -9.14 -2.60
N GLY A 114 -18.41 -8.07 -3.39
CA GLY A 114 -19.61 -7.23 -3.37
C GLY A 114 -20.89 -7.98 -3.71
N ARG A 115 -20.82 -9.00 -4.60
CA ARG A 115 -21.96 -9.84 -4.94
C ARG A 115 -22.37 -10.81 -3.82
N PHE A 116 -21.43 -11.27 -3.00
CA PHE A 116 -21.70 -12.24 -1.92
C PHE A 116 -22.04 -11.60 -0.58
N PHE A 117 -21.40 -10.47 -0.26
CA PHE A 117 -21.49 -9.85 1.07
C PHE A 117 -22.06 -8.42 1.05
N GLY A 118 -22.49 -7.91 -0.12
CA GLY A 118 -22.92 -6.52 -0.30
C GLY A 118 -24.09 -6.08 0.58
N GLU A 119 -24.98 -7.00 0.96
CA GLU A 119 -26.15 -6.70 1.81
C GLU A 119 -26.01 -7.21 3.25
N VAL A 120 -24.94 -7.94 3.59
CA VAL A 120 -24.78 -8.55 4.91
C VAL A 120 -24.02 -7.60 5.84
N LYS A 121 -24.62 -7.34 7.01
CA LYS A 121 -24.01 -6.59 8.11
C LYS A 121 -23.08 -7.54 8.86
N VAL A 122 -21.77 -7.24 8.89
CA VAL A 122 -20.77 -8.22 9.35
C VAL A 122 -20.12 -7.85 10.69
N ALA A 123 -20.16 -6.57 11.07
CA ALA A 123 -19.58 -6.12 12.32
C ALA A 123 -20.42 -4.99 12.94
N TYR A 124 -20.50 -5.01 14.27
CA TYR A 124 -21.12 -3.96 15.06
C TYR A 124 -20.03 -3.22 15.84
N PHE A 125 -20.10 -1.89 15.82
CA PHE A 125 -19.25 -1.06 16.65
C PHE A 125 -19.68 -1.19 18.12
N PRO A 126 -18.76 -1.38 19.07
CA PRO A 126 -19.10 -1.45 20.50
C PRO A 126 -19.44 -0.08 21.11
N PHE A 127 -19.30 1.02 20.35
CA PHE A 127 -19.55 2.39 20.79
C PHE A 127 -20.35 3.15 19.73
N ASP A 128 -21.32 3.95 20.17
CA ASP A 128 -22.15 4.78 19.30
C ASP A 128 -21.46 6.12 19.03
N PHE A 129 -21.15 6.40 17.76
CA PHE A 129 -20.63 7.70 17.33
C PHE A 129 -21.69 8.44 16.50
N PRO A 130 -21.95 9.75 16.76
CA PRO A 130 -22.95 10.52 16.02
C PRO A 130 -22.77 10.57 14.49
N TRP A 131 -21.55 10.31 13.99
CA TRP A 131 -21.20 10.41 12.57
C TRP A 131 -20.79 9.08 11.92
N ILE A 132 -20.76 7.97 12.67
CA ILE A 132 -20.33 6.66 12.15
C ILE A 132 -21.46 5.65 12.37
N PRO A 133 -21.91 4.93 11.32
CA PRO A 133 -22.92 3.90 11.49
C PRO A 133 -22.41 2.81 12.44
N GLN A 134 -23.25 2.42 13.40
CA GLN A 134 -22.97 1.35 14.36
C GLN A 134 -22.83 -0.01 13.67
N GLU A 135 -23.42 -0.15 12.48
CA GLU A 135 -23.37 -1.35 11.66
C GLU A 135 -22.40 -1.14 10.50
N LEU A 136 -21.38 -1.98 10.42
CA LEU A 136 -20.41 -1.94 9.34
C LEU A 136 -20.79 -2.94 8.25
N SER A 137 -20.92 -2.43 7.04
CA SER A 137 -20.97 -3.25 5.84
C SER A 137 -19.67 -4.03 5.70
N PHE A 138 -19.75 -5.19 5.06
CA PHE A 138 -18.61 -6.00 4.65
C PHE A 138 -17.44 -5.17 4.10
N ILE A 139 -17.74 -4.20 3.22
CA ILE A 139 -16.73 -3.38 2.55
C ILE A 139 -16.00 -2.51 3.57
N GLN A 140 -16.72 -1.90 4.51
CA GLN A 140 -16.15 -1.02 5.53
C GLN A 140 -15.25 -1.82 6.48
N TRP A 141 -15.70 -3.00 6.92
CA TRP A 141 -14.92 -3.87 7.80
C TRP A 141 -13.65 -4.37 7.12
N TYR A 142 -13.75 -4.84 5.87
CA TYR A 142 -12.60 -5.29 5.08
C TYR A 142 -11.58 -4.15 4.87
N LEU A 143 -12.03 -2.93 4.57
CA LEU A 143 -11.14 -1.78 4.41
C LEU A 143 -10.39 -1.46 5.71
N ILE A 144 -11.07 -1.47 6.85
CA ILE A 144 -10.45 -1.21 8.16
C ILE A 144 -9.40 -2.28 8.49
N CYS A 145 -9.75 -3.56 8.33
CA CYS A 145 -8.82 -4.66 8.58
C CYS A 145 -7.62 -4.61 7.63
N SER A 146 -7.85 -4.44 6.32
CA SER A 146 -6.79 -4.39 5.33
C SER A 146 -5.85 -3.21 5.55
N LEU A 147 -6.37 -2.01 5.86
CA LEU A 147 -5.54 -0.84 6.20
C LEU A 147 -4.69 -1.11 7.46
N THR A 148 -5.30 -1.67 8.50
CA THR A 148 -4.61 -1.97 9.77
C THR A 148 -3.50 -2.98 9.57
N PHE A 149 -3.78 -4.10 8.89
CA PHE A 149 -2.75 -5.09 8.56
C PHE A 149 -1.69 -4.52 7.63
N ASN A 150 -2.06 -3.66 6.68
CA ASN A 150 -1.08 -3.01 5.80
C ASN A 150 -0.09 -2.15 6.61
N ILE A 151 -0.57 -1.32 7.55
CA ILE A 151 0.28 -0.51 8.42
C ILE A 151 1.18 -1.39 9.29
N LEU A 152 0.61 -2.42 9.92
CA LEU A 152 1.37 -3.34 10.77
C LEU A 152 2.46 -4.06 9.98
N LEU A 153 2.12 -4.61 8.80
CA LEU A 153 3.06 -5.31 7.96
C LEU A 153 4.14 -4.37 7.42
N ASN A 154 3.79 -3.17 6.95
CA ASN A 154 4.78 -2.18 6.49
C ASN A 154 5.80 -1.84 7.59
N ARG A 155 5.35 -1.76 8.85
CA ARG A 155 6.22 -1.53 10.00
C ARG A 155 7.11 -2.74 10.30
N VAL A 156 6.56 -3.96 10.27
CA VAL A 156 7.31 -5.22 10.47
C VAL A 156 8.36 -5.43 9.38
N PHE A 157 8.05 -5.09 8.14
CA PHE A 157 8.97 -5.19 7.02
C PHE A 157 9.97 -4.03 6.92
N GLY A 158 9.96 -3.09 7.87
CA GLY A 158 10.93 -1.99 7.91
C GLY A 158 10.82 -1.02 6.74
N LEU A 159 9.65 -0.94 6.11
CA LEU A 159 9.35 0.02 5.04
C LEU A 159 9.04 1.42 5.59
N THR A 160 8.96 1.56 6.91
CA THR A 160 8.91 2.86 7.59
C THR A 160 10.31 3.47 7.53
N PHE A 161 10.50 4.34 6.55
CA PHE A 161 11.73 5.08 6.28
C PHE A 161 12.07 6.04 7.43
N GLU A 162 12.72 5.53 8.46
CA GLU A 162 13.52 6.36 9.36
C GLU A 162 14.86 6.59 8.66
N ILE A 163 14.86 7.55 7.74
CA ILE A 163 16.10 8.09 7.19
C ILE A 163 16.57 9.07 8.25
N GLU A 164 17.41 8.61 9.17
CA GLU A 164 18.25 9.53 9.94
C GLU A 164 19.05 10.34 8.91
N PRO A 165 18.89 11.66 8.85
CA PRO A 165 19.88 12.48 8.16
C PRO A 165 21.18 12.27 8.94
N GLU A 166 22.13 11.55 8.34
CA GLU A 166 23.49 11.46 8.85
C GLU A 166 24.04 12.90 8.88
N ASP A 167 24.21 13.42 10.11
CA ASP A 167 24.67 14.77 10.43
C ASP A 167 26.04 15.09 9.81
#